data_AF-A0A5C7ZB87-F1
#
_entry.id   AF-A0A5C7ZB87-F1
#
_cell.length_a   1.000
_cell.length_b   1.000
_cell.length_c   1.000
_cell.angle_alpha   90.00
_cell.angle_beta   90.00
_cell.angle_gamma   90.00
#
_symmetry.space_group_name_H-M   'P 1'
#
loop_
_entity.id
_entity.type
_entity.pdbx_description
1 polymer ?
#
loop_
_entity_poly.entity_id
_entity_poly.type
_entity_poly.pdbx_seq_one_letter_code
_entity_poly.pdbx_strand_id
1 'polypeptide(L)'
;MKKILLLACCFSASAGLLFAQTKLVEKVEKKGNQVIIPYEKYVLSNGLTLIVHEDHSDPVVHVDVTYHVGSAREEIGKSGFAHFFEHMM
;
A
#
# COMPACT_ATOMS: atom_id res chain seq x y z
N MET A 1 7.38 -33.03 -31.37
CA MET A 1 6.50 -31.87 -31.62
C MET A 1 5.47 -31.63 -30.52
N LYS A 2 4.82 -32.65 -29.94
CA LYS A 2 3.84 -32.47 -28.82
C LYS A 2 4.43 -32.02 -27.47
N LYS A 3 5.73 -32.29 -27.19
CA LYS A 3 6.41 -31.86 -25.95
C LYS A 3 6.77 -30.36 -25.91
N ILE A 4 6.90 -29.72 -27.07
CA ILE A 4 7.19 -28.28 -27.19
C ILE A 4 5.91 -27.46 -26.93
N LEU A 5 4.74 -28.00 -27.26
CA LEU A 5 3.46 -27.32 -27.07
C LEU A 5 3.02 -27.28 -25.59
N LEU A 6 3.37 -28.30 -24.78
CA LEU A 6 3.09 -28.27 -23.33
C LEU A 6 3.94 -27.24 -22.57
N LEU A 7 5.15 -26.94 -23.05
CA LEU A 7 6.03 -25.98 -22.37
C LEU A 7 5.62 -24.51 -22.62
N ALA A 8 4.93 -24.25 -23.75
CA ALA A 8 4.39 -22.92 -24.07
C ALA A 8 3.14 -22.57 -23.23
N CYS A 9 2.29 -23.54 -22.88
CA CYS A 9 1.12 -23.30 -22.02
C CYS A 9 1.47 -23.03 -20.55
N CYS A 10 2.61 -23.54 -20.05
CA CYS A 10 3.05 -23.24 -18.68
C CYS A 10 3.64 -21.83 -18.54
N PHE A 11 4.04 -21.18 -19.65
CA PHE A 11 4.60 -19.83 -19.64
C PHE A 11 3.55 -18.74 -19.73
N SER A 12 2.36 -19.03 -20.26
CA SER A 12 1.23 -18.09 -20.33
C SER A 12 0.41 -18.04 -19.03
N ALA A 13 0.49 -19.06 -18.19
CA ALA A 13 -0.23 -19.10 -16.90
C ALA A 13 0.44 -18.26 -15.79
N SER A 14 1.71 -17.89 -15.93
CA SER A 14 2.47 -17.12 -14.92
C SER A 14 2.38 -15.60 -15.09
N ALA A 15 1.95 -15.10 -16.24
CA ALA A 15 1.89 -13.66 -16.50
C ALA A 15 0.81 -12.93 -15.66
N GLY A 16 -0.28 -13.61 -15.29
CA GLY A 16 -1.35 -13.03 -14.47
C GLY A 16 -0.97 -12.80 -13.00
N LEU A 17 0.03 -13.52 -12.50
CA LEU A 17 0.49 -13.39 -11.10
C LEU A 17 1.41 -12.18 -10.87
N LEU A 18 2.02 -11.63 -11.92
CA LEU A 18 2.98 -10.52 -11.79
C LEU A 18 2.33 -9.17 -11.46
N PHE A 19 1.03 -8.99 -11.74
CA PHE A 19 0.32 -7.75 -11.41
C PHE A 19 -0.30 -7.74 -10.00
N ALA A 20 -0.30 -8.88 -9.30
CA ALA A 20 -0.92 -9.02 -7.98
C ALA A 20 0.06 -8.81 -6.82
N GLN A 21 1.34 -8.51 -7.08
CA GLN A 21 2.38 -8.49 -6.05
C GLN A 21 2.56 -7.09 -5.43
N THR A 22 2.70 -7.04 -4.10
CA THR A 22 3.17 -5.87 -3.36
C THR A 22 4.55 -5.45 -3.84
N LYS A 23 4.69 -4.18 -4.22
CA LYS A 23 5.94 -3.61 -4.73
C LYS A 23 6.59 -2.74 -3.67
N LEU A 24 7.83 -3.03 -3.29
CA LEU A 24 8.67 -2.08 -2.55
C LEU A 24 9.03 -0.91 -3.47
N VAL A 25 8.72 0.30 -3.03
CA VAL A 25 8.92 1.55 -3.79
C VAL A 25 10.11 2.33 -3.26
N GLU A 26 10.28 2.38 -1.94
CA GLU A 26 11.30 3.19 -1.30
C GLU A 26 11.69 2.57 0.04
N LYS A 27 12.97 2.63 0.39
CA LYS A 27 13.48 2.24 1.70
C LYS A 27 14.40 3.33 2.20
N VAL A 28 14.08 3.88 3.37
CA VAL A 28 14.83 4.93 4.05
C VAL A 28 15.48 4.35 5.28
N GLU A 29 16.80 4.41 5.32
CA GLU A 29 17.61 3.96 6.45
C GLU A 29 18.25 5.16 7.15
N LYS A 30 18.35 5.09 8.48
CA LYS A 30 19.06 6.10 9.27
C LYS A 30 20.57 5.92 9.08
N LYS A 31 21.25 6.96 8.57
CA LYS A 31 22.72 6.97 8.42
C LYS A 31 23.36 7.96 9.38
N GLY A 32 24.26 7.48 10.24
CA GLY A 32 24.98 8.32 11.20
C GLY A 32 24.05 9.10 12.14
N ASN A 33 24.33 10.39 12.32
CA ASN A 33 23.62 11.27 13.25
C ASN A 33 22.45 12.06 12.63
N GLN A 34 21.91 11.60 11.51
CA GLN A 34 20.78 12.26 10.85
C GLN A 34 19.50 12.12 11.69
N VAL A 35 18.73 13.21 11.78
CA VAL A 35 17.38 13.22 12.38
C VAL A 35 16.39 12.81 11.30
N ILE A 36 16.24 11.51 11.11
CA ILE A 36 15.31 10.90 10.16
C ILE A 36 14.66 9.67 10.81
N ILE A 37 13.39 9.43 10.48
CA ILE A 37 12.66 8.22 10.87
C ILE A 37 12.83 7.21 9.72
N PRO A 38 13.48 6.05 9.95
CA PRO A 38 13.63 5.03 8.92
C PRO A 38 12.28 4.39 8.59
N TYR A 39 11.98 4.16 7.33
CA TYR A 39 10.73 3.52 6.90
C TYR A 39 10.89 2.78 5.58
N GLU A 40 9.95 1.89 5.31
CA GLU A 40 9.78 1.23 4.02
C GLU A 40 8.42 1.60 3.42
N LYS A 41 8.42 1.93 2.13
CA LYS A 41 7.23 2.30 1.39
C LYS A 41 6.93 1.24 0.34
N TYR A 42 5.72 0.74 0.38
CA TYR A 42 5.20 -0.24 -0.56
C TYR A 42 3.97 0.30 -1.29
N VAL A 43 3.69 -0.25 -2.47
CA VAL A 43 2.42 -0.12 -3.16
C VAL A 43 1.83 -1.51 -3.34
N LEU A 44 0.63 -1.72 -2.81
CA LEU A 44 -0.12 -2.96 -2.97
C LEU A 44 -0.72 -3.05 -4.38
N SER A 45 -1.16 -4.24 -4.77
CA SER A 45 -1.76 -4.48 -6.09
C SER A 45 -3.06 -3.70 -6.35
N ASN A 46 -3.78 -3.30 -5.29
CA ASN A 46 -4.96 -2.42 -5.38
C ASN A 46 -4.60 -0.92 -5.41
N GLY A 47 -3.32 -0.58 -5.44
CA GLY A 47 -2.83 0.80 -5.45
C GLY A 47 -2.67 1.46 -4.07
N LEU A 48 -3.02 0.77 -2.98
CA LEU A 48 -2.81 1.30 -1.63
C LEU A 48 -1.32 1.49 -1.35
N THR A 49 -0.94 2.67 -0.85
CA THR A 49 0.41 2.93 -0.36
C THR A 49 0.51 2.52 1.09
N LEU A 50 1.48 1.66 1.41
CA LEU A 50 1.79 1.25 2.77
C LEU A 50 3.14 1.86 3.17
N ILE A 51 3.18 2.52 4.33
CA ILE A 51 4.41 3.02 4.94
C ILE A 51 4.61 2.26 6.25
N VAL A 52 5.74 1.58 6.39
CA VAL A 52 6.07 0.75 7.54
C VAL A 52 7.29 1.33 8.23
N HIS A 53 7.15 1.63 9.52
CA HIS A 53 8.25 1.94 10.42
C HIS A 53 8.28 0.86 11.50
N GLU A 54 9.41 0.18 11.65
CA GLU A 54 9.64 -0.80 12.71
C GLU A 54 10.42 -0.13 13.85
N ASP A 55 9.89 -0.26 15.06
CA ASP A 55 10.50 0.20 16.31
C ASP A 55 10.37 -0.89 17.37
N HIS A 56 11.41 -1.07 18.17
CA HIS A 56 11.49 -2.07 19.23
C HIS A 56 11.52 -1.42 20.64
N SER A 57 11.16 -0.15 20.76
CA SER A 57 11.07 0.52 22.08
C SER A 57 10.01 -0.11 22.98
N ASP A 58 8.88 -0.51 22.40
CA ASP A 58 7.70 -0.98 23.12
C ASP A 58 6.99 -2.13 22.35
N PRO A 59 6.36 -3.10 23.05
CA PRO A 59 5.65 -4.21 22.41
C PRO A 59 4.24 -3.80 21.97
N VAL A 60 4.13 -2.72 21.19
CA VAL A 60 2.87 -2.13 20.73
C VAL A 60 2.89 -1.98 19.22
N VAL A 61 1.73 -2.15 18.58
CA VAL A 61 1.54 -1.88 17.14
C VAL A 61 0.53 -0.75 17.00
N HIS A 62 0.88 0.25 16.18
CA HIS A 62 -0.02 1.31 15.75
C HIS A 62 -0.30 1.17 14.25
N VAL A 63 -1.57 1.30 13.87
CA VAL A 63 -2.01 1.26 12.47
C VAL A 63 -2.89 2.48 12.22
N ASP A 64 -2.54 3.25 11.21
CA ASP A 64 -3.34 4.36 10.70
C ASP A 64 -3.69 4.12 9.22
N VAL A 65 -4.91 4.48 8.84
CA VAL A 65 -5.35 4.46 7.44
C VAL A 65 -5.92 5.83 7.10
N THR A 66 -5.13 6.60 6.38
CA THR A 66 -5.56 7.90 5.86
C THR A 66 -6.09 7.76 4.44
N TYR A 67 -7.27 8.30 4.20
CA TYR A 67 -7.85 8.41 2.86
C TYR A 67 -7.58 9.80 2.30
N HIS A 68 -7.23 9.86 1.01
CA HIS A 68 -7.03 11.13 0.32
C HIS A 68 -8.39 11.74 -0.09
N VAL A 69 -9.28 12.01 0.87
CA VAL A 69 -10.60 12.64 0.74
C VAL A 69 -10.87 13.56 1.95
N GLY A 70 -11.96 14.32 1.94
CA GLY A 70 -12.36 15.20 3.03
C GLY A 70 -13.47 16.16 2.63
N SER A 71 -13.82 17.10 3.51
CA SER A 71 -14.90 18.09 3.28
C SER A 71 -14.70 18.93 2.01
N ALA A 72 -13.44 19.17 1.61
CA ALA A 72 -13.10 19.89 0.38
C ALA A 72 -13.58 19.22 -0.91
N ARG A 73 -14.03 17.96 -0.86
CA ARG A 73 -14.56 17.19 -2.00
C ARG A 73 -16.06 16.94 -1.91
N GLU A 74 -16.76 17.64 -1.02
CA GLU A 74 -18.20 17.54 -0.88
C GLU A 74 -18.94 18.29 -2.00
N GLU A 75 -20.11 17.79 -2.37
CA GLU A 75 -21.01 18.44 -3.31
C GLU A 75 -22.00 19.34 -2.57
N ILE A 76 -22.54 20.35 -3.27
CA ILE A 76 -23.61 21.20 -2.74
C ILE A 76 -24.80 20.31 -2.35
N GLY A 77 -25.32 20.49 -1.14
CA GLY A 77 -26.39 19.67 -0.59
C GLY A 77 -25.93 18.35 0.05
N LYS A 78 -24.62 18.05 0.06
CA LYS A 78 -24.00 16.90 0.74
C LYS A 78 -22.90 17.31 1.71
N SER A 79 -22.99 18.52 2.26
CA SER A 79 -21.98 18.99 3.21
C SER A 79 -22.05 18.22 4.53
N GLY A 80 -20.89 17.93 5.11
CA GLY A 80 -20.72 17.19 6.35
C GLY A 80 -20.70 15.68 6.17
N PHE A 81 -20.79 15.17 4.95
CA PHE A 81 -20.77 13.73 4.67
C PHE A 81 -19.42 13.10 5.00
N ALA A 82 -18.31 13.77 4.71
CA ALA A 82 -16.98 13.23 5.03
C ALA A 82 -16.83 13.00 6.54
N HIS A 83 -17.24 13.98 7.34
CA HIS A 83 -17.22 13.89 8.80
C HIS A 83 -18.30 12.94 9.34
N PHE A 84 -19.47 12.89 8.71
CA PHE A 84 -20.52 11.95 9.08
C PHE A 84 -20.06 10.50 8.92
N PHE A 85 -19.37 10.16 7.83
CA PHE A 85 -18.82 8.82 7.64
C PHE A 85 -17.67 8.52 8.60
N GLU A 86 -16.83 9.50 8.95
CA GLU A 86 -15.81 9.35 9.99
C GLU A 86 -16.42 8.89 11.31
N HIS A 87 -17.58 9.44 11.71
CA HIS A 87 -18.28 9.02 12.93
C HIS A 87 -18.89 7.62 12.87
N MET A 88 -19.13 7.06 11.68
CA MET A 88 -19.80 5.77 11.51
C MET A 88 -18.84 4.59 11.31
N MET A 89 -17.54 4.88 11.19
CA MET A 89 -16.46 3.90 11.06
C MET A 89 -15.80 3.61 12.41
#